data_AF-A0A927RHM1-F1
#
_entry.id   AF-A0A927RHM1-F1
#
_cell.length_a   1.000
_cell.length_b   1.000
_cell.length_c   1.000
_cell.angle_alpha   90.00
_cell.angle_beta   90.00
_cell.angle_gamma   90.00
#
_symmetry.space_group_name_H-M   'P 1'
#
loop_
_entity.id
_entity.type
_entity.pdbx_description
1 polymer ?
#
loop_
_entity_poly.entity_id
_entity_poly.type
_entity_poly.pdbx_seq_one_letter_code
_entity_poly.pdbx_strand_id
1 'polypeptide(L)'
;MESAEHAWIGDQIELEFESDVVPAKGLPLYTGAGPLTYGQCIALGGDFYGVVGAPISTSRNPVAAFTAAFKALTSSWKETLKILEIMAEEIVAVERALEAGREPSLAYAALGDSLSARWNRLTGGGSAISDFFPPGRYLSLAAENWDHFTNYAIVAYRAGHAVAMREARDARASAGVDPAARRARLAQAYAMNAFADHFLTDLFSAGHLRAPRKELYDQVTTPFPGYSGTLGSLLVRCMHDEDCYHGLKVHNAVGDSWTVYGDKRLLDSVSGANRDMAVRAVQASADDVWKAYMGGPDLYRALEFIPDLARVGDVTSKENFSPLFRLQDGVVARRKNVADRQDYSWTKDWWGWSTYALLEGTHAWEHAKCYSFSTGQFLGWLGAGYNSYVSVETDEKNAHGVRWVFKDGDLYLRKETEGIDRDLGEGHDGYADWGLGGGYYEPVLYNEDLTISLKSAPERKLYLVGDNQVRWSDKGKPAPASLLRLDLPLHAPSMSC
;
A
#
# COMPACT_ATOMS: atom_id res chain seq x y z
N MET A 1 2.62 -2.62 3.25
CA MET A 1 3.97 -3.08 2.92
C MET A 1 3.88 -3.90 1.66
N GLU A 2 4.73 -3.54 0.70
CA GLU A 2 4.57 -3.87 -0.71
C GLU A 2 5.90 -4.46 -1.20
N SER A 3 6.50 -5.31 -0.38
CA SER A 3 7.84 -5.88 -0.58
C SER A 3 7.97 -6.62 -1.91
N ALA A 4 6.90 -7.26 -2.39
CA ALA A 4 6.87 -7.91 -3.70
C ALA A 4 7.02 -6.91 -4.85
N GLU A 5 6.50 -5.69 -4.75
CA GLU A 5 6.64 -4.65 -5.78
C GLU A 5 8.09 -4.18 -5.89
N HIS A 6 8.72 -3.89 -4.74
CA HIS A 6 10.15 -3.55 -4.66
C HIS A 6 11.05 -4.66 -5.20
N ALA A 7 10.80 -5.91 -4.77
CA ALA A 7 11.55 -7.06 -5.23
C ALA A 7 11.42 -7.24 -6.74
N TRP A 8 10.21 -7.09 -7.27
CA TRP A 8 9.95 -7.18 -8.69
C TRP A 8 10.72 -6.13 -9.50
N ILE A 9 10.74 -4.86 -9.06
CA ILE A 9 11.49 -3.79 -9.75
C ILE A 9 12.98 -4.14 -9.83
N GLY A 10 13.58 -4.52 -8.70
CA GLY A 10 15.00 -4.86 -8.63
C GLY A 10 15.37 -6.12 -9.42
N ASP A 11 14.41 -7.00 -9.69
CA ASP A 11 14.60 -8.18 -10.53
C ASP A 11 14.53 -7.87 -12.04
N GLN A 12 14.13 -6.66 -12.45
CA GLN A 12 14.04 -6.29 -13.88
C GLN A 12 15.35 -5.74 -14.46
N ILE A 13 16.34 -5.44 -13.63
CA ILE A 13 17.57 -4.74 -14.06
C ILE A 13 18.72 -5.70 -14.38
N GLU A 14 19.73 -5.17 -15.05
CA GLU A 14 21.02 -5.82 -15.28
C GLU A 14 22.14 -5.12 -14.50
N LEU A 15 23.13 -5.90 -14.06
CA LEU A 15 24.30 -5.41 -13.34
C LEU A 15 25.56 -5.67 -14.15
N GLU A 16 26.38 -4.63 -14.32
CA GLU A 16 27.66 -4.72 -15.01
C GLU A 16 28.78 -5.14 -14.06
N PHE A 17 29.66 -6.03 -14.54
CA PHE A 17 30.91 -6.42 -13.90
C PHE A 17 32.04 -6.40 -14.93
N GLU A 18 33.29 -6.54 -14.47
CA GLU A 18 34.47 -6.53 -15.36
C GLU A 18 34.44 -7.58 -16.49
N SER A 19 33.76 -8.70 -16.27
CA SER A 19 33.73 -9.86 -17.18
C SER A 19 32.45 -10.00 -18.00
N ASP A 20 31.34 -9.41 -17.56
CA ASP A 20 30.00 -9.78 -17.97
C ASP A 20 28.96 -8.75 -17.49
N VAL A 21 27.81 -8.76 -18.17
CA VAL A 21 26.57 -8.13 -17.72
C VAL A 21 25.62 -9.25 -17.34
N VAL A 22 25.04 -9.18 -16.14
CA VAL A 22 24.21 -10.26 -15.60
C VAL A 22 22.86 -9.72 -15.12
N PRO A 23 21.75 -10.47 -15.30
CA PRO A 23 20.49 -10.11 -14.67
C PRO A 23 20.64 -10.04 -13.15
N ALA A 24 20.05 -9.02 -12.53
CA ALA A 24 20.02 -8.89 -11.07
C ALA A 24 19.15 -9.98 -10.42
N LYS A 25 18.12 -10.43 -11.14
CA LYS A 25 17.23 -11.51 -10.71
C LYS A 25 18.01 -12.78 -10.38
N GLY A 26 17.89 -13.22 -9.13
CA GLY A 26 18.54 -14.44 -8.64
C GLY A 26 20.07 -14.34 -8.48
N LEU A 27 20.69 -13.19 -8.77
CA LEU A 27 22.12 -12.99 -8.52
C LEU A 27 22.37 -12.79 -7.02
N PRO A 28 23.19 -13.62 -6.35
CA PRO A 28 23.49 -13.43 -4.94
C PRO A 28 24.47 -12.27 -4.74
N LEU A 29 24.00 -11.21 -4.07
CA LEU A 29 24.81 -10.14 -3.51
C LEU A 29 25.08 -10.47 -2.03
N TYR A 30 26.32 -10.83 -1.72
CA TYR A 30 26.69 -11.21 -0.35
C TYR A 30 26.73 -9.97 0.54
N THR A 31 25.67 -9.81 1.33
CA THR A 31 25.68 -8.91 2.48
C THR A 31 26.40 -9.62 3.64
N GLY A 32 26.99 -8.89 4.58
CA GLY A 32 27.72 -9.51 5.70
C GLY A 32 26.91 -10.56 6.50
N ALA A 33 25.56 -10.51 6.44
CA ALA A 33 24.68 -11.52 7.00
C ALA A 33 24.54 -12.77 6.10
N GLY A 34 24.36 -12.59 4.79
CA GLY A 34 24.10 -13.68 3.85
C GLY A 34 23.80 -13.18 2.43
N PRO A 35 23.58 -14.10 1.48
CA PRO A 35 23.30 -13.75 0.09
C PRO A 35 21.87 -13.20 -0.06
N LEU A 36 21.73 -12.02 -0.64
CA LEU A 36 20.45 -11.40 -1.02
C LEU A 36 20.49 -11.04 -2.50
N THR A 37 19.34 -11.07 -3.19
CA THR A 37 19.25 -10.48 -4.54
C THR A 37 19.14 -8.96 -4.46
N TYR A 38 19.30 -8.27 -5.60
CA TYR A 38 19.08 -6.83 -5.67
C TYR A 38 17.66 -6.47 -5.23
N GLY A 39 16.65 -7.13 -5.80
CA GLY A 39 15.25 -6.93 -5.41
C GLY A 39 14.99 -7.16 -3.92
N GLN A 40 15.58 -8.20 -3.32
CA GLN A 40 15.46 -8.44 -1.88
C GLN A 40 16.10 -7.32 -1.04
N CYS A 41 17.23 -6.77 -1.48
CA CYS A 41 17.84 -5.62 -0.80
C CYS A 41 16.95 -4.37 -0.88
N ILE A 42 16.29 -4.11 -2.01
CA ILE A 42 15.27 -3.04 -2.12
C ILE A 42 14.12 -3.32 -1.14
N ALA A 43 13.53 -4.51 -1.16
CA ALA A 43 12.38 -4.87 -0.34
C ALA A 43 12.63 -4.88 1.18
N LEU A 44 13.90 -5.00 1.59
CA LEU A 44 14.30 -5.06 2.99
C LEU A 44 14.76 -3.70 3.56
N GLY A 45 15.22 -2.79 2.70
CA GLY A 45 15.68 -1.47 3.11
C GLY A 45 14.56 -0.61 3.66
N GLY A 46 14.85 0.28 4.62
CA GLY A 46 13.89 1.24 5.17
C GLY A 46 12.85 0.63 6.12
N ASP A 47 12.13 -0.40 5.68
CA ASP A 47 10.98 -0.94 6.40
C ASP A 47 11.33 -1.99 7.45
N PHE A 48 12.23 -2.92 7.13
CA PHE A 48 12.62 -4.01 8.03
C PHE A 48 13.93 -3.73 8.76
N TYR A 49 14.84 -3.04 8.07
CA TYR A 49 16.17 -2.73 8.52
C TYR A 49 16.43 -1.24 8.41
N GLY A 50 16.86 -0.67 9.53
CA GLY A 50 17.06 0.75 9.74
C GLY A 50 17.45 0.99 11.20
N VAL A 51 17.58 2.26 11.57
CA VAL A 51 17.82 2.66 12.95
C VAL A 51 16.59 3.37 13.49
N VAL A 52 15.86 2.71 14.40
CA VAL A 52 14.67 3.28 15.05
C VAL A 52 15.02 4.60 15.73
N GLY A 53 14.23 5.64 15.50
CA GLY A 53 14.46 6.97 16.08
C GLY A 53 15.58 7.79 15.40
N ALA A 54 16.18 7.28 14.32
CA ALA A 54 17.23 7.99 13.59
C ALA A 54 17.05 7.93 12.06
N PRO A 55 15.97 8.53 11.51
CA PRO A 55 15.76 8.58 10.06
C PRO A 55 16.92 9.27 9.34
N ILE A 56 17.30 8.72 8.19
CA ILE A 56 18.46 9.12 7.40
C ILE A 56 18.33 10.56 6.94
N SER A 57 17.15 10.92 6.44
CA SER A 57 16.83 12.21 5.83
C SER A 57 16.85 13.39 6.79
N THR A 58 16.67 13.14 8.09
CA THR A 58 16.70 14.17 9.15
C THR A 58 18.02 14.20 9.92
N SER A 59 18.92 13.26 9.63
CA SER A 59 20.23 13.21 10.26
C SER A 59 21.10 14.40 9.86
N ARG A 60 21.90 14.91 10.80
CA ARG A 60 22.98 15.88 10.50
C ARG A 60 24.07 15.28 9.63
N ASN A 61 24.17 13.96 9.58
CA ASN A 61 25.09 13.22 8.71
C ASN A 61 24.33 12.04 8.06
N PRO A 62 23.59 12.29 6.97
CA PRO A 62 22.80 11.26 6.28
C PRO A 62 23.64 10.06 5.81
N VAL A 63 24.87 10.29 5.35
CA VAL A 63 25.78 9.22 4.91
C VAL A 63 26.10 8.24 6.05
N ALA A 64 26.39 8.77 7.25
CA ALA A 64 26.65 7.93 8.42
C ALA A 64 25.37 7.21 8.91
N ALA A 65 24.22 7.89 8.86
CA ALA A 65 22.93 7.29 9.22
C ALA A 65 22.56 6.14 8.26
N PHE A 66 22.72 6.33 6.95
CA PHE A 66 22.53 5.28 5.96
C PHE A 66 23.46 4.09 6.21
N THR A 67 24.75 4.36 6.47
CA THR A 67 25.72 3.28 6.77
C THR A 67 25.29 2.46 7.98
N ALA A 68 24.76 3.11 9.01
CA ALA A 68 24.23 2.43 10.19
C ALA A 68 22.96 1.62 9.88
N ALA A 69 22.05 2.15 9.06
CA ALA A 69 20.85 1.45 8.60
C ALA A 69 21.21 0.19 7.78
N PHE A 70 22.10 0.31 6.80
CA PHE A 70 22.59 -0.82 6.02
C PHE A 70 23.29 -1.87 6.89
N LYS A 71 24.06 -1.44 7.90
CA LYS A 71 24.69 -2.36 8.86
C LYS A 71 23.66 -3.17 9.65
N ALA A 72 22.47 -2.62 9.93
CA ALA A 72 21.40 -3.35 10.61
C ALA A 72 20.93 -4.56 9.79
N LEU A 73 20.85 -4.44 8.45
CA LEU A 73 20.55 -5.57 7.54
C LEU A 73 21.60 -6.69 7.67
N THR A 74 22.87 -6.32 7.87
CA THR A 74 23.97 -7.30 7.98
C THR A 74 24.07 -7.99 9.34
N SER A 75 23.15 -7.74 10.28
CA SER A 75 23.30 -8.16 11.68
C SER A 75 22.83 -9.59 11.99
N SER A 76 21.79 -10.10 11.32
CA SER A 76 21.18 -11.39 11.67
C SER A 76 20.53 -12.09 10.47
N TRP A 77 21.28 -13.00 9.84
CA TRP A 77 20.78 -13.79 8.71
C TRP A 77 19.57 -14.66 9.06
N LYS A 78 19.53 -15.20 10.29
CA LYS A 78 18.41 -16.04 10.75
C LYS A 78 17.10 -15.25 10.81
N GLU A 79 17.16 -13.98 11.19
CA GLU A 79 15.99 -13.10 11.16
C GLU A 79 15.62 -12.76 9.72
N THR A 80 16.61 -12.40 8.89
CA THR A 80 16.40 -12.09 7.47
C THR A 80 15.70 -13.23 6.74
N LEU A 81 16.14 -14.48 6.93
CA LEU A 81 15.50 -15.65 6.31
C LEU A 81 14.02 -15.76 6.68
N LYS A 82 13.65 -15.53 7.95
CA LYS A 82 12.25 -15.58 8.38
C LYS A 82 11.42 -14.42 7.82
N ILE A 83 12.02 -13.24 7.67
CA ILE A 83 11.36 -12.11 7.01
C ILE A 83 11.07 -12.48 5.55
N LEU A 84 12.08 -13.01 4.85
CA LEU A 84 11.96 -13.47 3.46
C LEU A 84 10.95 -14.61 3.29
N GLU A 85 10.86 -15.53 4.25
CA GLU A 85 9.84 -16.60 4.25
C GLU A 85 8.42 -16.02 4.28
N ILE A 86 8.15 -15.03 5.15
CA ILE A 86 6.85 -14.36 5.20
C ILE A 86 6.61 -13.54 3.93
N MET A 87 7.63 -12.85 3.43
CA MET A 87 7.56 -12.08 2.18
C MET A 87 7.26 -12.96 0.97
N ALA A 88 7.76 -14.20 0.94
CA ALA A 88 7.47 -15.14 -0.13
C ALA A 88 5.97 -15.48 -0.22
N GLU A 89 5.21 -15.41 0.88
CA GLU A 89 3.75 -15.59 0.85
C GLU A 89 3.04 -14.47 0.09
N GLU A 90 3.50 -13.22 0.26
CA GLU A 90 3.02 -12.07 -0.51
C GLU A 90 3.36 -12.22 -2.00
N ILE A 91 4.62 -12.52 -2.32
CA ILE A 91 5.11 -12.70 -3.69
C ILE A 91 4.30 -13.81 -4.39
N VAL A 92 4.11 -14.96 -3.76
CA VAL A 92 3.34 -16.08 -4.33
C VAL A 92 1.87 -15.71 -4.56
N ALA A 93 1.26 -14.92 -3.67
CA ALA A 93 -0.12 -14.47 -3.86
C ALA A 93 -0.25 -13.54 -5.08
N VAL A 94 0.70 -12.62 -5.24
CA VAL A 94 0.78 -11.70 -6.38
C VAL A 94 1.06 -12.43 -7.69
N GLU A 95 2.04 -13.33 -7.71
CA GLU A 95 2.36 -14.14 -8.89
C GLU A 95 1.16 -14.97 -9.35
N ARG A 96 0.42 -15.59 -8.43
CA ARG A 96 -0.82 -16.31 -8.75
C ARG A 96 -1.91 -15.41 -9.33
N ALA A 97 -2.03 -14.18 -8.85
CA ALA A 97 -2.98 -13.21 -9.41
C ALA A 97 -2.61 -12.89 -10.86
N LEU A 98 -1.33 -12.62 -11.14
CA LEU A 98 -0.81 -12.36 -12.48
C LEU A 98 -1.02 -13.56 -13.41
N GLU A 99 -0.68 -14.79 -12.97
CA GLU A 99 -0.90 -16.02 -13.74
C GLU A 99 -2.38 -16.27 -14.07
N ALA A 100 -3.27 -15.87 -13.16
CA ALA A 100 -4.71 -15.97 -13.35
C ALA A 100 -5.32 -14.81 -14.17
N GLY A 101 -4.51 -13.86 -14.65
CA GLY A 101 -4.97 -12.67 -15.37
C GLY A 101 -5.81 -11.72 -14.49
N ARG A 102 -5.61 -11.75 -13.17
CA ARG A 102 -6.26 -10.88 -12.18
C ARG A 102 -5.32 -9.75 -11.77
N GLU A 103 -5.90 -8.63 -11.35
CA GLU A 103 -5.14 -7.50 -10.82
C GLU A 103 -4.48 -7.87 -9.47
N PRO A 104 -3.16 -7.70 -9.31
CA PRO A 104 -2.43 -7.94 -8.06
C PRO A 104 -2.98 -7.20 -6.84
N SER A 105 -3.58 -6.02 -7.03
CA SER A 105 -4.26 -5.28 -5.96
C SER A 105 -5.32 -6.10 -5.22
N LEU A 106 -5.97 -7.06 -5.88
CA LEU A 106 -6.92 -7.98 -5.25
C LEU A 106 -6.23 -8.96 -4.29
N ALA A 107 -5.00 -9.41 -4.61
CA ALA A 107 -4.23 -10.29 -3.74
C ALA A 107 -3.77 -9.54 -2.48
N TYR A 108 -3.29 -8.31 -2.63
CA TYR A 108 -2.96 -7.44 -1.50
C TYR A 108 -4.18 -7.18 -0.58
N ALA A 109 -5.34 -6.91 -1.18
CA ALA A 109 -6.59 -6.73 -0.43
C ALA A 109 -6.97 -7.98 0.39
N ALA A 110 -6.79 -9.17 -0.18
CA ALA A 110 -7.10 -10.44 0.49
C ALA A 110 -6.11 -10.78 1.63
N LEU A 111 -4.83 -10.44 1.48
CA LEU A 111 -3.81 -10.63 2.51
C LEU A 111 -4.02 -9.69 3.71
N GLY A 112 -4.47 -8.46 3.45
CA GLY A 112 -4.68 -7.43 4.47
C GLY A 112 -3.42 -7.19 5.33
N ASP A 113 -3.63 -6.85 6.60
CA ASP A 113 -2.52 -6.53 7.53
C ASP A 113 -1.96 -7.78 8.26
N SER A 114 -2.33 -8.99 7.81
CA SER A 114 -1.94 -10.25 8.47
C SER A 114 -0.42 -10.52 8.45
N LEU A 115 0.24 -10.14 7.36
CA LEU A 115 1.70 -10.27 7.24
C LEU A 115 2.42 -9.25 8.13
N SER A 116 1.91 -8.01 8.18
CA SER A 116 2.41 -6.96 9.08
C SER A 116 2.36 -7.37 10.56
N ALA A 117 1.30 -8.05 10.99
CA ALA A 117 1.22 -8.62 12.34
C ALA A 117 2.36 -9.63 12.62
N ARG A 118 2.62 -10.54 11.67
CA ARG A 118 3.67 -11.56 11.80
C ARG A 118 5.07 -10.95 11.78
N TRP A 119 5.32 -9.96 10.91
CA TRP A 119 6.58 -9.23 10.88
C TRP A 119 6.82 -8.43 12.15
N ASN A 120 5.77 -7.83 12.73
CA ASN A 120 5.89 -7.17 14.02
C ASN A 120 6.35 -8.13 15.11
N ARG A 121 5.72 -9.31 15.21
CA ARG A 121 6.11 -10.38 16.14
C ARG A 121 7.54 -10.84 15.93
N LEU A 122 7.92 -11.07 14.68
CA LEU A 122 9.25 -11.52 14.31
C LEU A 122 10.34 -10.51 14.70
N THR A 123 10.04 -9.22 14.60
CA THR A 123 10.98 -8.13 14.89
C THR A 123 10.89 -7.62 16.33
N GLY A 124 10.37 -8.44 17.25
CA GLY A 124 10.40 -8.21 18.70
C GLY A 124 9.16 -7.52 19.28
N GLY A 125 8.09 -7.40 18.52
CA GLY A 125 6.81 -6.81 18.93
C GLY A 125 5.75 -7.82 19.35
N GLY A 126 4.56 -7.29 19.60
CA GLY A 126 3.34 -8.02 19.96
C GLY A 126 3.35 -8.63 21.35
N SER A 127 2.18 -9.10 21.79
CA SER A 127 1.92 -9.64 23.12
C SER A 127 1.04 -10.90 23.04
N ALA A 128 0.54 -11.39 24.17
CA ALA A 128 -0.40 -12.52 24.18
C ALA A 128 -1.82 -12.13 23.70
N ILE A 129 -2.13 -10.82 23.65
CA ILE A 129 -3.48 -10.30 23.36
C ILE A 129 -3.54 -9.44 22.09
N SER A 130 -2.39 -9.09 21.50
CA SER A 130 -2.31 -8.29 20.29
C SER A 130 -1.01 -8.58 19.56
N ASP A 131 -1.09 -8.90 18.27
CA ASP A 131 0.11 -9.07 17.46
C ASP A 131 0.77 -7.74 17.06
N PHE A 132 0.07 -6.62 17.22
CA PHE A 132 0.56 -5.28 16.86
C PHE A 132 1.18 -4.52 18.03
N PHE A 133 0.84 -4.86 19.28
CA PHE A 133 1.32 -4.14 20.46
C PHE A 133 2.03 -5.04 21.48
N PRO A 134 3.24 -4.65 21.97
CA PRO A 134 4.00 -3.44 21.63
C PRO A 134 4.57 -3.46 20.20
N PRO A 135 4.96 -2.30 19.64
CA PRO A 135 5.62 -2.25 18.34
C PRO A 135 7.03 -2.86 18.43
N GLY A 136 7.30 -3.83 17.56
CA GLY A 136 8.64 -4.34 17.26
C GLY A 136 9.38 -3.38 16.32
N ARG A 137 10.57 -3.78 15.85
CA ARG A 137 11.39 -2.92 14.98
C ARG A 137 10.64 -2.53 13.70
N TYR A 138 9.91 -3.45 13.08
CA TYR A 138 9.14 -3.20 11.87
C TYR A 138 8.12 -2.05 12.03
N LEU A 139 7.21 -2.14 13.02
CA LEU A 139 6.24 -1.07 13.26
C LEU A 139 6.88 0.22 13.80
N SER A 140 8.00 0.10 14.52
CA SER A 140 8.72 1.26 15.03
C SER A 140 9.40 2.05 13.91
N LEU A 141 9.92 1.37 12.87
CA LEU A 141 10.45 2.02 11.68
C LEU A 141 9.32 2.71 10.91
N ALA A 142 8.20 2.01 10.67
CA ALA A 142 7.03 2.57 10.01
C ALA A 142 6.47 3.84 10.69
N ALA A 143 6.59 3.94 12.02
CA ALA A 143 6.11 5.10 12.77
C ALA A 143 6.87 6.40 12.45
N GLU A 144 8.15 6.34 12.08
CA GLU A 144 9.02 7.49 11.81
C GLU A 144 9.70 7.42 10.43
N ASN A 145 8.99 6.84 9.46
CA ASN A 145 9.51 6.53 8.13
C ASN A 145 9.55 7.74 7.17
N TRP A 146 10.06 8.90 7.62
CA TRP A 146 10.17 10.10 6.76
C TRP A 146 10.92 9.82 5.47
N ASP A 147 11.91 8.92 5.55
CA ASP A 147 12.80 8.53 4.46
C ASP A 147 12.08 7.96 3.22
N HIS A 148 10.78 7.68 3.29
CA HIS A 148 9.98 7.16 2.16
C HIS A 148 9.26 8.27 1.39
N PHE A 149 9.12 9.47 1.97
CA PHE A 149 8.21 10.49 1.46
C PHE A 149 8.94 11.68 0.85
N THR A 150 8.45 12.15 -0.30
CA THR A 150 8.79 13.46 -0.88
C THR A 150 10.31 13.71 -0.97
N ASN A 151 10.77 14.91 -0.60
CA ASN A 151 12.19 15.27 -0.59
C ASN A 151 13.01 14.48 0.44
N TYR A 152 12.40 13.92 1.47
CA TYR A 152 13.10 13.10 2.46
C TYR A 152 13.62 11.80 1.83
N ALA A 153 12.84 11.18 0.93
CA ALA A 153 13.29 10.04 0.13
C ALA A 153 14.46 10.37 -0.79
N ILE A 154 14.45 11.54 -1.43
CA ILE A 154 15.59 12.00 -2.24
C ILE A 154 16.85 12.12 -1.38
N VAL A 155 16.76 12.62 -0.14
CA VAL A 155 17.91 12.73 0.78
C VAL A 155 18.41 11.34 1.19
N ALA A 156 17.51 10.42 1.55
CA ALA A 156 17.87 9.06 1.95
C ALA A 156 18.54 8.28 0.80
N TYR A 157 17.94 8.32 -0.40
CA TYR A 157 18.51 7.76 -1.62
C TYR A 157 19.90 8.34 -1.90
N ARG A 158 20.05 9.68 -1.94
CA ARG A 158 21.35 10.33 -2.23
C ARG A 158 22.43 9.90 -1.24
N ALA A 159 22.10 9.80 0.04
CA ALA A 159 23.04 9.37 1.07
C ALA A 159 23.52 7.94 0.81
N GLY A 160 22.61 7.02 0.50
CA GLY A 160 22.93 5.63 0.23
C GLY A 160 23.67 5.40 -1.10
N HIS A 161 23.19 6.04 -2.16
CA HIS A 161 23.81 5.99 -3.48
C HIS A 161 25.25 6.50 -3.45
N ALA A 162 25.52 7.57 -2.69
CA ALA A 162 26.89 8.07 -2.48
C ALA A 162 27.80 7.08 -1.74
N VAL A 163 27.26 6.31 -0.79
CA VAL A 163 28.00 5.23 -0.10
C VAL A 163 28.30 4.10 -1.08
N ALA A 164 27.33 3.69 -1.89
CA ALA A 164 27.49 2.64 -2.89
C ALA A 164 28.54 3.00 -3.96
N MET A 165 28.47 4.20 -4.54
CA MET A 165 29.47 4.66 -5.52
C MET A 165 30.88 4.74 -4.92
N ARG A 166 31.01 5.11 -3.65
CA ARG A 166 32.30 5.10 -2.95
C ARG A 166 32.84 3.68 -2.78
N GLU A 167 32.02 2.75 -2.32
CA GLU A 167 32.42 1.34 -2.18
C GLU A 167 32.83 0.74 -3.53
N ALA A 168 32.12 1.09 -4.61
CA ALA A 168 32.48 0.70 -5.96
C ALA A 168 33.86 1.24 -6.39
N ARG A 169 34.16 2.52 -6.12
CA ARG A 169 35.50 3.07 -6.38
C ARG A 169 36.58 2.36 -5.56
N ASP A 170 36.32 2.13 -4.29
CA ASP A 170 37.28 1.46 -3.41
C ASP A 170 37.52 0.00 -3.84
N ALA A 171 36.48 -0.67 -4.36
CA ALA A 171 36.58 -1.99 -4.97
C ALA A 171 37.52 -2.00 -6.18
N ARG A 172 37.42 -1.00 -7.07
CA ARG A 172 38.33 -0.85 -8.23
C ARG A 172 39.75 -0.48 -7.81
N ALA A 173 39.89 0.44 -6.86
CA ALA A 173 41.17 0.95 -6.38
C ALA A 173 41.99 -0.10 -5.62
N SER A 174 41.36 -1.21 -5.21
CA SER A 174 42.01 -2.38 -4.61
C SER A 174 42.83 -3.19 -5.65
N ALA A 175 43.64 -2.49 -6.45
CA ALA A 175 44.52 -3.06 -7.47
C ALA A 175 45.54 -3.99 -6.79
N GLY A 176 45.49 -5.28 -7.14
CA GLY A 176 46.29 -6.35 -6.52
C GLY A 176 45.47 -7.38 -5.76
N VAL A 177 44.19 -7.09 -5.47
CA VAL A 177 43.23 -8.07 -4.96
C VAL A 177 42.77 -8.98 -6.10
N ASP A 178 42.63 -10.28 -5.81
CA ASP A 178 42.06 -11.31 -6.69
C ASP A 178 40.80 -10.79 -7.40
N PRO A 179 40.66 -10.94 -8.74
CA PRO A 179 39.44 -10.58 -9.47
C PRO A 179 38.15 -11.04 -8.81
N ALA A 180 38.12 -12.22 -8.19
CA ALA A 180 36.93 -12.70 -7.48
C ALA A 180 36.58 -11.82 -6.26
N ALA A 181 37.59 -11.38 -5.51
CA ALA A 181 37.39 -10.49 -4.36
C ALA A 181 37.03 -9.05 -4.80
N ARG A 182 37.54 -8.55 -5.93
CA ARG A 182 37.05 -7.28 -6.50
C ARG A 182 35.58 -7.38 -6.93
N ARG A 183 35.19 -8.48 -7.59
CA ARG A 183 33.80 -8.76 -7.96
C ARG A 183 32.90 -8.78 -6.73
N ALA A 184 33.33 -9.44 -5.66
CA ALA A 184 32.58 -9.49 -4.40
C ALA A 184 32.36 -8.09 -3.78
N ARG A 185 33.38 -7.23 -3.80
CA ARG A 185 33.24 -5.83 -3.32
C ARG A 185 32.31 -4.99 -4.20
N LEU A 186 32.37 -5.15 -5.51
CA LEU A 186 31.41 -4.48 -6.41
C LEU A 186 29.98 -5.01 -6.17
N ALA A 187 29.80 -6.32 -5.94
CA ALA A 187 28.50 -6.87 -5.55
C ALA A 187 27.99 -6.30 -4.22
N GLN A 188 28.87 -6.03 -3.26
CA GLN A 188 28.52 -5.33 -2.02
C GLN A 188 28.09 -3.87 -2.27
N ALA A 189 28.77 -3.16 -3.18
CA ALA A 189 28.36 -1.82 -3.60
C ALA A 189 26.95 -1.85 -4.23
N TYR A 190 26.64 -2.84 -5.08
CA TYR A 190 25.28 -3.03 -5.60
C TYR A 190 24.26 -3.34 -4.50
N ALA A 191 24.61 -4.12 -3.47
CA ALA A 191 23.70 -4.35 -2.34
C ALA A 191 23.42 -3.05 -1.54
N MET A 192 24.45 -2.22 -1.33
CA MET A 192 24.27 -0.89 -0.73
C MET A 192 23.37 0.00 -1.61
N ASN A 193 23.56 -0.07 -2.94
CA ASN A 193 22.74 0.69 -3.87
C ASN A 193 21.29 0.25 -3.87
N ALA A 194 21.04 -1.06 -3.89
CA ALA A 194 19.71 -1.63 -3.81
C ALA A 194 18.98 -1.21 -2.52
N PHE A 195 19.68 -1.18 -1.38
CA PHE A 195 19.11 -0.65 -0.14
C PHE A 195 18.75 0.84 -0.25
N ALA A 196 19.54 1.64 -0.97
CA ALA A 196 19.24 3.04 -1.23
C ALA A 196 18.07 3.19 -2.23
N ASP A 197 17.98 2.30 -3.21
CA ASP A 197 16.93 2.27 -4.22
C ASP A 197 15.56 1.98 -3.64
N HIS A 198 15.46 1.43 -2.43
CA HIS A 198 14.19 1.38 -1.69
C HIS A 198 13.51 2.76 -1.67
N PHE A 199 14.22 3.77 -1.18
CA PHE A 199 13.74 5.15 -1.11
C PHE A 199 13.55 5.78 -2.51
N LEU A 200 14.31 5.33 -3.52
CA LEU A 200 14.09 5.73 -4.91
C LEU A 200 12.76 5.16 -5.43
N THR A 201 12.47 3.91 -5.15
CA THR A 201 11.26 3.23 -5.62
C THR A 201 9.99 3.76 -4.96
N ASP A 202 10.07 4.25 -3.72
CA ASP A 202 8.95 4.97 -3.07
C ASP A 202 8.53 6.21 -3.86
N LEU A 203 9.47 6.87 -4.57
CA LEU A 203 9.18 8.01 -5.45
C LEU A 203 8.45 7.61 -6.75
N PHE A 204 8.12 6.33 -6.93
CA PHE A 204 7.23 5.83 -7.99
C PHE A 204 5.92 5.30 -7.42
N SER A 205 5.56 5.67 -6.20
CA SER A 205 4.28 5.36 -5.60
C SER A 205 3.58 6.65 -5.14
N ALA A 206 2.36 6.85 -5.64
CA ALA A 206 1.67 8.15 -5.57
C ALA A 206 1.49 8.67 -4.15
N GLY A 207 1.22 7.78 -3.19
CA GLY A 207 1.02 8.12 -1.79
C GLY A 207 2.25 8.73 -1.11
N HIS A 208 3.44 8.53 -1.67
CA HIS A 208 4.69 9.07 -1.13
C HIS A 208 5.07 10.44 -1.71
N LEU A 209 4.41 10.90 -2.78
CA LEU A 209 4.88 12.05 -3.57
C LEU A 209 4.54 13.42 -2.98
N ARG A 210 3.43 13.53 -2.24
CA ARG A 210 2.92 14.83 -1.75
C ARG A 210 2.34 14.80 -0.33
N ALA A 211 2.33 13.64 0.33
CA ALA A 211 1.86 13.54 1.70
C ALA A 211 2.85 14.24 2.67
N PRO A 212 2.40 15.20 3.51
CA PRO A 212 3.26 15.88 4.47
C PRO A 212 3.50 15.01 5.71
N ARG A 213 4.17 13.86 5.51
CA ARG A 213 4.28 12.74 6.46
C ARG A 213 4.85 13.17 7.83
N LYS A 214 5.99 13.87 7.81
CA LYS A 214 6.68 14.31 9.01
C LYS A 214 5.90 15.42 9.72
N GLU A 215 5.39 16.37 8.96
CA GLU A 215 4.62 17.50 9.51
C GLU A 215 3.32 17.02 10.13
N LEU A 216 2.64 16.02 9.57
CA LEU A 216 1.47 15.39 10.20
C LEU A 216 1.83 14.70 11.50
N TYR A 217 2.95 13.96 11.54
CA TYR A 217 3.41 13.33 12.79
C TYR A 217 3.72 14.36 13.89
N ASP A 218 4.39 15.47 13.53
CA ASP A 218 4.79 16.49 14.48
C ASP A 218 3.64 17.39 14.94
N GLN A 219 2.72 17.74 14.03
CA GLN A 219 1.69 18.76 14.28
C GLN A 219 0.35 18.19 14.75
N VAL A 220 0.03 16.92 14.45
CA VAL A 220 -1.23 16.32 14.89
C VAL A 220 -1.09 15.87 16.33
N THR A 221 -1.51 16.75 17.24
CA THR A 221 -1.51 16.46 18.67
C THR A 221 -2.77 15.70 19.09
N THR A 222 -2.59 14.80 20.07
CA THR A 222 -3.71 14.11 20.75
C THR A 222 -3.75 14.53 22.21
N PRO A 223 -4.93 14.48 22.88
CA PRO A 223 -5.02 14.74 24.31
C PRO A 223 -4.39 13.62 25.16
N PHE A 224 -3.95 12.52 24.54
CA PHE A 224 -3.35 11.36 25.20
C PHE A 224 -1.82 11.39 25.00
N PRO A 225 -1.03 11.59 26.07
CA PRO A 225 0.43 11.56 25.99
C PRO A 225 0.93 10.25 25.37
N GLY A 226 1.83 10.35 24.37
CA GLY A 226 2.44 9.19 23.69
C GLY A 226 1.74 8.71 22.42
N TYR A 227 0.59 9.27 22.03
CA TYR A 227 -0.20 8.83 20.86
C TYR A 227 -0.27 9.84 19.70
N SER A 228 0.29 11.05 19.87
CA SER A 228 0.23 12.11 18.85
C SER A 228 0.84 11.69 17.51
N GLY A 229 2.02 11.09 17.53
CA GLY A 229 2.69 10.60 16.33
C GLY A 229 1.92 9.49 15.61
N THR A 230 1.31 8.57 16.36
CA THR A 230 0.54 7.45 15.81
C THR A 230 -0.66 7.93 15.00
N LEU A 231 -1.41 8.91 15.50
CA LEU A 231 -2.57 9.44 14.78
C LEU A 231 -2.17 10.18 13.50
N GLY A 232 -1.09 10.97 13.54
CA GLY A 232 -0.53 11.60 12.34
C GLY A 232 -0.17 10.55 11.27
N SER A 233 0.43 9.43 11.67
CA SER A 233 0.76 8.32 10.77
C SER A 233 -0.48 7.65 10.15
N LEU A 234 -1.54 7.44 10.93
CA LEU A 234 -2.81 6.89 10.41
C LEU A 234 -3.46 7.85 9.40
N LEU A 235 -3.47 9.15 9.68
CA LEU A 235 -3.99 10.15 8.74
C LEU A 235 -3.16 10.23 7.45
N VAL A 236 -1.84 10.04 7.53
CA VAL A 236 -1.02 9.95 6.32
C VAL A 236 -1.39 8.73 5.51
N ARG A 237 -1.61 7.56 6.15
CA ARG A 237 -2.07 6.34 5.47
C ARG A 237 -3.34 6.59 4.66
N CYS A 238 -4.30 7.36 5.17
CA CYS A 238 -5.49 7.76 4.43
C CYS A 238 -5.18 8.42 3.08
N MET A 239 -4.35 9.47 3.11
CA MET A 239 -4.02 10.24 1.92
C MET A 239 -3.13 9.43 0.98
N HIS A 240 -2.22 8.67 1.56
CA HIS A 240 -1.35 7.75 0.86
C HIS A 240 -2.18 6.77 0.02
N ASP A 241 -3.13 6.08 0.65
CA ASP A 241 -3.97 5.08 -0.02
C ASP A 241 -4.93 5.73 -1.02
N GLU A 242 -5.48 6.93 -0.73
CA GLU A 242 -6.30 7.71 -1.69
C GLU A 242 -5.51 8.04 -2.96
N ASP A 243 -4.28 8.54 -2.82
CA ASP A 243 -3.41 8.90 -3.94
C ASP A 243 -2.92 7.66 -4.71
N CYS A 244 -2.53 6.58 -4.02
CA CYS A 244 -2.13 5.30 -4.64
C CYS A 244 -3.27 4.69 -5.46
N TYR A 245 -4.49 4.76 -4.95
CA TYR A 245 -5.67 4.20 -5.63
C TYR A 245 -6.04 5.01 -6.87
N HIS A 246 -6.18 6.32 -6.75
CA HIS A 246 -6.63 7.16 -7.88
C HIS A 246 -5.52 7.49 -8.88
N GLY A 247 -4.28 7.43 -8.43
CA GLY A 247 -3.10 7.82 -9.18
C GLY A 247 -2.93 9.34 -9.29
N LEU A 248 -1.69 9.75 -9.52
CA LEU A 248 -1.29 11.13 -9.76
C LEU A 248 -0.68 11.25 -11.14
N LYS A 249 -1.12 12.22 -11.93
CA LYS A 249 -0.42 12.67 -13.13
C LYS A 249 0.86 13.38 -12.70
N VAL A 250 1.96 12.93 -13.27
CA VAL A 250 3.30 13.41 -12.96
C VAL A 250 4.07 13.74 -14.22
N HIS A 251 5.16 14.48 -14.03
CA HIS A 251 6.13 14.86 -15.05
C HIS A 251 7.52 14.71 -14.44
N ASN A 252 8.54 14.44 -15.23
CA ASN A 252 9.94 14.37 -14.75
C ASN A 252 10.85 15.41 -15.43
N ALA A 253 12.12 15.44 -15.02
CA ALA A 253 13.08 16.42 -15.51
C ALA A 253 13.49 16.21 -16.97
N VAL A 254 13.30 15.00 -17.51
CA VAL A 254 13.61 14.67 -18.90
C VAL A 254 12.43 14.89 -19.86
N GLY A 255 11.29 15.35 -19.35
CA GLY A 255 10.12 15.75 -20.14
C GLY A 255 9.09 14.65 -20.37
N ASP A 256 9.20 13.50 -19.71
CA ASP A 256 8.17 12.46 -19.73
C ASP A 256 7.00 12.83 -18.81
N SER A 257 5.80 12.34 -19.14
CA SER A 257 4.60 12.50 -18.31
C SER A 257 3.77 11.21 -18.29
N TRP A 258 3.31 10.78 -17.12
CA TRP A 258 2.51 9.56 -16.95
C TRP A 258 1.62 9.65 -15.70
N THR A 259 0.84 8.60 -15.43
CA THR A 259 0.10 8.46 -14.17
C THR A 259 0.83 7.47 -13.28
N VAL A 260 1.24 7.95 -12.12
CA VAL A 260 1.79 7.16 -11.02
C VAL A 260 0.60 6.66 -10.21
N TYR A 261 0.37 5.35 -10.22
CA TYR A 261 -0.31 4.68 -9.10
C TYR A 261 0.74 4.29 -8.09
N GLY A 262 0.38 3.65 -6.99
CA GLY A 262 1.37 3.30 -5.99
C GLY A 262 1.12 1.97 -5.36
N ASP A 263 1.55 1.89 -4.13
CA ASP A 263 1.53 0.73 -3.25
C ASP A 263 0.29 -0.13 -3.48
N LYS A 264 0.54 -1.42 -3.71
CA LYS A 264 -0.44 -2.48 -4.01
C LYS A 264 -1.01 -2.44 -5.43
N ARG A 265 -0.62 -1.46 -6.25
CA ARG A 265 -1.10 -1.27 -7.62
C ARG A 265 0.02 -1.16 -8.64
N LEU A 266 1.29 -1.21 -8.26
CA LEU A 266 2.39 -1.12 -9.22
C LEU A 266 2.26 -2.21 -10.30
N LEU A 267 1.93 -3.42 -9.86
CA LEU A 267 1.79 -4.58 -10.75
C LEU A 267 0.42 -4.71 -11.42
N ASP A 268 -0.53 -3.81 -11.12
CA ASP A 268 -1.80 -3.73 -11.84
C ASP A 268 -1.57 -3.36 -13.31
N SER A 269 -2.47 -3.81 -14.20
CA SER A 269 -2.39 -3.55 -15.63
C SER A 269 -2.33 -2.05 -15.96
N VAL A 270 -3.04 -1.22 -15.19
CA VAL A 270 -3.11 0.24 -15.36
C VAL A 270 -1.78 0.95 -15.12
N SER A 271 -0.86 0.32 -14.38
CA SER A 271 0.39 0.93 -13.91
C SER A 271 1.58 0.70 -14.83
N GLY A 272 1.37 0.21 -16.05
CA GLY A 272 2.45 -0.13 -16.99
C GLY A 272 3.49 0.96 -17.19
N ALA A 273 3.05 2.18 -17.52
CA ALA A 273 3.97 3.31 -17.72
C ALA A 273 4.76 3.68 -16.45
N ASN A 274 4.14 3.55 -15.27
CA ASN A 274 4.80 3.81 -14.00
C ASN A 274 5.86 2.75 -13.69
N ARG A 275 5.54 1.47 -13.92
CA ARG A 275 6.52 0.37 -13.79
C ARG A 275 7.74 0.58 -14.67
N ASP A 276 7.51 0.90 -15.95
CA ASP A 276 8.60 1.09 -16.90
C ASP A 276 9.52 2.24 -16.45
N MET A 277 8.95 3.32 -15.89
CA MET A 277 9.73 4.43 -15.36
C MET A 277 10.50 4.05 -14.09
N ALA A 278 9.89 3.32 -13.16
CA ALA A 278 10.54 2.85 -11.93
C ALA A 278 11.75 1.95 -12.27
N VAL A 279 11.57 0.99 -13.19
CA VAL A 279 12.65 0.10 -13.66
C VAL A 279 13.76 0.91 -14.34
N ARG A 280 13.41 1.89 -15.18
CA ARG A 280 14.38 2.78 -15.84
C ARG A 280 15.21 3.58 -14.84
N ALA A 281 14.58 4.08 -13.78
CA ALA A 281 15.27 4.83 -12.73
C ALA A 281 16.22 3.93 -11.92
N VAL A 282 15.79 2.73 -11.53
CA VAL A 282 16.62 1.77 -10.80
C VAL A 282 17.78 1.25 -11.65
N GLN A 283 17.57 1.00 -12.95
CA GLN A 283 18.67 0.68 -13.87
C GLN A 283 19.69 1.83 -13.94
N ALA A 284 19.23 3.07 -14.06
CA ALA A 284 20.12 4.23 -14.09
C ALA A 284 20.93 4.41 -12.79
N SER A 285 20.32 4.05 -11.65
CA SER A 285 21.00 4.00 -10.34
C SER A 285 22.12 2.94 -10.35
N ALA A 286 21.84 1.70 -10.76
CA ALA A 286 22.86 0.66 -10.84
C ALA A 286 24.00 1.03 -11.82
N ASP A 287 23.67 1.61 -12.97
CA ASP A 287 24.67 2.07 -13.95
C ASP A 287 25.60 3.16 -13.36
N ASP A 288 25.10 4.02 -12.48
CA ASP A 288 25.91 5.06 -11.81
C ASP A 288 26.95 4.42 -10.88
N VAL A 289 26.60 3.34 -10.19
CA VAL A 289 27.54 2.54 -9.38
C VAL A 289 28.65 1.94 -10.26
N TRP A 290 28.29 1.38 -11.41
CA TRP A 290 29.27 0.86 -12.37
C TRP A 290 30.17 1.95 -12.94
N LYS A 291 29.61 3.10 -13.31
CA LYS A 291 30.41 4.24 -13.79
C LYS A 291 31.38 4.72 -12.72
N ALA A 292 30.95 4.78 -11.45
CA ALA A 292 31.84 5.07 -10.33
C ALA A 292 32.94 4.03 -10.21
N TYR A 293 32.62 2.73 -10.30
CA TYR A 293 33.61 1.64 -10.34
C TYR A 293 34.67 1.85 -11.43
N MET A 294 34.26 2.30 -12.61
CA MET A 294 35.16 2.57 -13.75
C MET A 294 35.97 3.87 -13.63
N GLY A 295 35.84 4.60 -12.51
CA GLY A 295 36.55 5.85 -12.26
C GLY A 295 35.79 7.11 -12.71
N GLY A 296 34.50 6.97 -13.01
CA GLY A 296 33.62 8.08 -13.34
C GLY A 296 33.23 8.97 -12.14
N PRO A 297 32.62 10.14 -12.41
CA PRO A 297 32.18 11.07 -11.38
C PRO A 297 31.01 10.50 -10.55
N ASP A 298 30.69 11.15 -9.43
CA ASP A 298 29.42 10.89 -8.73
C ASP A 298 28.27 11.38 -9.61
N LEU A 299 27.33 10.49 -9.89
CA LEU A 299 26.14 10.75 -10.70
C LEU A 299 24.89 10.44 -9.86
N TYR A 300 23.75 10.98 -10.28
CA TYR A 300 22.45 10.72 -9.68
C TYR A 300 21.38 10.68 -10.77
N ARG A 301 21.66 10.00 -11.89
CA ARG A 301 20.80 10.01 -13.09
C ARG A 301 19.41 9.47 -12.83
N ALA A 302 19.26 8.55 -11.87
CA ALA A 302 17.95 8.08 -11.44
C ALA A 302 16.99 9.22 -11.04
N LEU A 303 17.51 10.31 -10.47
CA LEU A 303 16.72 11.48 -10.06
C LEU A 303 16.23 12.35 -11.22
N GLU A 304 16.70 12.08 -12.45
CA GLU A 304 16.14 12.74 -13.64
C GLU A 304 14.80 12.11 -14.06
N PHE A 305 14.55 10.87 -13.63
CA PHE A 305 13.35 10.09 -13.98
C PHE A 305 12.23 10.17 -12.94
N ILE A 306 12.51 10.63 -11.72
CA ILE A 306 11.49 10.74 -10.67
C ILE A 306 10.45 11.83 -11.00
N PRO A 307 9.23 11.72 -10.45
CA PRO A 307 8.25 12.80 -10.49
C PRO A 307 8.78 14.14 -9.95
N ASP A 308 8.43 15.23 -10.60
CA ASP A 308 8.60 16.59 -10.09
C ASP A 308 7.66 16.82 -8.90
N LEU A 309 8.21 16.64 -7.70
CA LEU A 309 7.47 16.74 -6.44
C LEU A 309 6.84 18.14 -6.23
N ALA A 310 7.48 19.20 -6.73
CA ALA A 310 6.93 20.55 -6.61
C ALA A 310 5.68 20.70 -7.46
N ARG A 311 5.70 20.15 -8.69
CA ARG A 311 4.53 20.13 -9.58
C ARG A 311 3.42 19.22 -9.05
N VAL A 312 3.75 18.05 -8.50
CA VAL A 312 2.75 17.13 -7.93
C VAL A 312 2.03 17.75 -6.72
N GLY A 313 2.74 18.56 -5.93
CA GLY A 313 2.17 19.34 -4.83
C GLY A 313 1.45 20.63 -5.25
N ASP A 314 1.55 21.05 -6.52
CA ASP A 314 0.89 22.25 -7.02
C ASP A 314 -0.60 22.01 -7.27
N VAL A 315 -1.44 22.64 -6.46
CA VAL A 315 -2.90 22.56 -6.58
C VAL A 315 -3.50 23.60 -7.53
N THR A 316 -2.71 24.58 -7.99
CA THR A 316 -3.23 25.70 -8.78
C THR A 316 -3.60 25.26 -10.20
N SER A 317 -2.85 24.31 -10.76
CA SER A 317 -3.12 23.66 -12.03
C SER A 317 -4.39 22.79 -12.02
N LYS A 318 -4.76 22.25 -10.84
CA LYS A 318 -5.81 21.23 -10.67
C LYS A 318 -5.64 20.02 -11.61
N GLU A 319 -4.39 19.70 -11.97
CA GLU A 319 -4.06 18.55 -12.82
C GLU A 319 -4.40 17.21 -12.12
N ASN A 320 -4.26 17.20 -10.80
CA ASN A 320 -4.57 16.09 -9.89
C ASN A 320 -5.67 16.49 -8.91
N PHE A 321 -6.39 15.49 -8.37
CA PHE A 321 -7.31 15.71 -7.24
C PHE A 321 -6.65 16.47 -6.10
N SER A 322 -7.47 17.20 -5.34
CA SER A 322 -6.97 18.01 -4.24
C SER A 322 -6.40 17.10 -3.15
N PRO A 323 -5.18 17.36 -2.63
CA PRO A 323 -4.61 16.54 -1.57
C PRO A 323 -5.44 16.63 -0.29
N LEU A 324 -5.66 15.50 0.36
CA LEU A 324 -6.39 15.44 1.64
C LEU A 324 -5.71 16.27 2.73
N PHE A 325 -4.37 16.21 2.80
CA PHE A 325 -3.54 17.05 3.66
C PHE A 325 -2.46 17.75 2.85
N ARG A 326 -2.12 18.98 3.25
CA ARG A 326 -1.00 19.71 2.65
C ARG A 326 -0.41 20.70 3.62
N LEU A 327 0.85 21.06 3.38
CA LEU A 327 1.48 22.16 4.10
C LEU A 327 1.03 23.51 3.52
N GLN A 328 0.58 24.43 4.38
CA GLN A 328 0.23 25.81 4.05
C GLN A 328 0.83 26.76 5.10
N ASP A 329 1.82 27.55 4.69
CA ASP A 329 2.57 28.46 5.57
C ASP A 329 3.17 27.75 6.80
N GLY A 330 3.72 26.55 6.59
CA GLY A 330 4.31 25.72 7.66
C GLY A 330 3.31 24.99 8.55
N VAL A 331 2.00 25.15 8.33
CA VAL A 331 0.95 24.45 9.10
C VAL A 331 0.24 23.43 8.20
N VAL A 332 0.02 22.22 8.70
CA VAL A 332 -0.76 21.22 7.98
C VAL A 332 -2.23 21.64 7.91
N ALA A 333 -2.72 21.80 6.70
CA ALA A 333 -4.11 22.07 6.40
C ALA A 333 -4.77 20.80 5.85
N ARG A 334 -6.01 20.55 6.26
CA ARG A 334 -6.84 19.44 5.79
C ARG A 334 -7.90 19.94 4.82
N ARG A 335 -8.22 19.17 3.79
CA ARG A 335 -9.36 19.40 2.88
C ARG A 335 -10.64 19.67 3.69
N LYS A 336 -11.44 20.69 3.32
CA LYS A 336 -12.63 21.05 4.11
C LYS A 336 -13.70 19.96 4.04
N ASN A 337 -14.04 19.51 2.85
CA ASN A 337 -14.87 18.33 2.62
C ASN A 337 -13.97 17.12 2.35
N VAL A 338 -13.74 16.30 3.38
CA VAL A 338 -12.85 15.14 3.28
C VAL A 338 -13.35 14.07 2.30
N ALA A 339 -14.65 14.04 1.99
CA ALA A 339 -15.24 13.08 1.05
C ALA A 339 -15.20 13.57 -0.42
N ASP A 340 -14.99 14.87 -0.66
CA ASP A 340 -14.95 15.44 -2.01
C ASP A 340 -13.51 15.70 -2.46
N ARG A 341 -12.98 14.83 -3.32
CA ARG A 341 -11.63 14.93 -3.90
C ARG A 341 -11.44 16.13 -4.84
N GLN A 342 -12.53 16.83 -5.19
CA GLN A 342 -12.48 18.06 -5.98
C GLN A 342 -12.64 19.32 -5.12
N ASP A 343 -12.69 19.19 -3.78
CA ASP A 343 -12.66 20.33 -2.88
C ASP A 343 -11.23 20.87 -2.77
N TYR A 344 -10.93 21.95 -3.50
CA TYR A 344 -9.66 22.70 -3.42
C TYR A 344 -9.68 23.79 -2.34
N SER A 345 -10.39 23.54 -1.24
CA SER A 345 -10.36 24.40 -0.07
C SER A 345 -9.87 23.61 1.15
N TRP A 346 -9.04 24.27 1.96
CA TRP A 346 -8.43 23.66 3.14
C TRP A 346 -8.72 24.49 4.39
N THR A 347 -8.69 23.83 5.54
CA THR A 347 -8.76 24.45 6.86
C THR A 347 -7.53 24.08 7.68
N LYS A 348 -7.01 25.06 8.44
CA LYS A 348 -5.99 24.84 9.47
C LYS A 348 -6.61 24.58 10.85
N ASP A 349 -7.90 24.87 10.99
CA ASP A 349 -8.70 24.58 12.18
C ASP A 349 -9.41 23.24 12.00
N TRP A 350 -8.78 22.18 12.48
CA TRP A 350 -9.28 20.81 12.43
C TRP A 350 -8.63 19.97 13.54
N TRP A 351 -9.30 18.90 13.95
CA TRP A 351 -8.79 18.00 14.98
C TRP A 351 -8.57 16.59 14.43
N GLY A 352 -7.42 16.00 14.75
CA GLY A 352 -6.97 14.72 14.19
C GLY A 352 -7.99 13.60 14.37
N TRP A 353 -8.49 13.39 15.59
CA TRP A 353 -9.41 12.28 15.88
C TRP A 353 -10.76 12.45 15.20
N SER A 354 -11.31 13.67 15.20
CA SER A 354 -12.54 13.94 14.46
C SER A 354 -12.35 13.72 12.96
N THR A 355 -11.17 14.04 12.42
CA THR A 355 -10.86 13.81 11.01
C THR A 355 -10.69 12.33 10.71
N TYR A 356 -9.97 11.59 11.55
CA TYR A 356 -9.79 10.15 11.40
C TYR A 356 -11.15 9.43 11.46
N ALA A 357 -11.98 9.74 12.46
CA ALA A 357 -13.33 9.19 12.58
C ALA A 357 -14.24 9.59 11.40
N LEU A 358 -14.11 10.81 10.87
CA LEU A 358 -14.79 11.21 9.64
C LEU A 358 -14.32 10.35 8.48
N LEU A 359 -13.01 10.16 8.31
CA LEU A 359 -12.48 9.41 7.19
C LEU A 359 -12.88 7.93 7.22
N GLU A 360 -12.77 7.28 8.38
CA GLU A 360 -13.33 5.96 8.68
C GLU A 360 -14.84 5.89 8.45
N GLY A 361 -15.54 7.01 8.70
CA GLY A 361 -16.97 7.18 8.47
C GLY A 361 -17.36 7.60 7.05
N THR A 362 -16.42 7.91 6.16
CA THR A 362 -16.65 8.51 4.82
C THR A 362 -16.56 7.52 3.66
N HIS A 363 -16.80 6.23 3.90
CA HIS A 363 -17.27 5.39 2.80
C HIS A 363 -18.54 6.03 2.24
N ALA A 364 -18.44 6.60 1.03
CA ALA A 364 -19.57 7.14 0.32
C ALA A 364 -20.64 6.04 0.23
N TRP A 365 -21.89 6.42 0.46
CA TRP A 365 -22.99 5.51 0.20
C TRP A 365 -23.06 5.30 -1.31
N GLU A 366 -22.95 4.05 -1.74
CA GLU A 366 -22.97 3.67 -3.15
C GLU A 366 -24.23 2.87 -3.45
N HIS A 367 -24.85 3.09 -4.60
CA HIS A 367 -25.93 2.21 -5.05
C HIS A 367 -25.33 0.91 -5.60
N ALA A 368 -25.38 -0.17 -4.83
CA ALA A 368 -24.83 -1.46 -5.22
C ALA A 368 -25.62 -2.05 -6.40
N LYS A 369 -24.93 -2.35 -7.51
CA LYS A 369 -25.54 -2.98 -8.68
C LYS A 369 -25.66 -4.49 -8.48
N CYS A 370 -26.80 -5.06 -8.81
CA CYS A 370 -27.10 -6.47 -8.71
C CYS A 370 -27.09 -7.12 -10.10
N TYR A 371 -26.40 -8.25 -10.24
CA TYR A 371 -26.35 -9.06 -11.45
C TYR A 371 -26.75 -10.50 -11.15
N SER A 372 -27.32 -11.18 -12.14
CA SER A 372 -27.50 -12.62 -12.11
C SER A 372 -26.14 -13.29 -12.16
N PHE A 373 -25.84 -14.17 -11.18
CA PHE A 373 -24.60 -14.91 -11.13
C PHE A 373 -24.39 -15.82 -12.35
N SER A 374 -25.44 -16.51 -12.77
CA SER A 374 -25.38 -17.52 -13.84
C SER A 374 -25.30 -16.91 -15.24
N THR A 375 -25.91 -15.74 -15.46
CA THR A 375 -26.03 -15.13 -16.80
C THR A 375 -25.23 -13.84 -16.96
N GLY A 376 -24.79 -13.22 -15.86
CA GLY A 376 -24.17 -11.90 -15.87
C GLY A 376 -25.12 -10.75 -16.19
N GLN A 377 -26.43 -11.02 -16.35
CA GLN A 377 -27.43 -10.00 -16.65
C GLN A 377 -27.56 -9.01 -15.49
N PHE A 378 -27.59 -7.71 -15.81
CA PHE A 378 -27.91 -6.67 -14.84
C PHE A 378 -29.39 -6.76 -14.43
N LEU A 379 -29.65 -6.83 -13.12
CA LEU A 379 -30.99 -7.02 -12.55
C LEU A 379 -31.56 -5.75 -11.92
N GLY A 380 -30.70 -4.81 -11.51
CA GLY A 380 -31.11 -3.58 -10.82
C GLY A 380 -30.11 -3.18 -9.75
N TRP A 381 -30.55 -2.37 -8.79
CA TRP A 381 -29.76 -1.87 -7.66
C TRP A 381 -30.32 -2.39 -6.33
N LEU A 382 -29.46 -2.62 -5.36
CA LEU A 382 -29.88 -3.08 -4.04
C LEU A 382 -30.66 -1.97 -3.31
N GLY A 383 -31.85 -2.32 -2.81
CA GLY A 383 -32.75 -1.38 -2.16
C GLY A 383 -33.41 -1.97 -0.92
N ALA A 384 -34.47 -1.30 -0.47
CA ALA A 384 -35.31 -1.76 0.63
C ALA A 384 -36.77 -1.75 0.19
N GLY A 385 -37.41 -2.90 0.34
CA GLY A 385 -38.83 -3.09 0.13
C GLY A 385 -39.66 -2.86 1.39
N TYR A 386 -40.86 -3.43 1.40
CA TYR A 386 -41.78 -3.37 2.53
C TYR A 386 -41.16 -3.98 3.80
N ASN A 387 -41.41 -3.38 4.97
CA ASN A 387 -40.93 -3.85 6.29
C ASN A 387 -39.41 -4.13 6.37
N SER A 388 -38.60 -3.33 5.68
CA SER A 388 -37.12 -3.43 5.71
C SER A 388 -36.51 -4.67 5.06
N TYR A 389 -37.32 -5.47 4.35
CA TYR A 389 -36.81 -6.52 3.49
C TYR A 389 -35.93 -5.97 2.38
N VAL A 390 -34.90 -6.71 2.01
CA VAL A 390 -33.98 -6.34 0.92
C VAL A 390 -34.68 -6.57 -0.42
N SER A 391 -34.56 -5.60 -1.32
CA SER A 391 -35.09 -5.66 -2.68
C SER A 391 -34.02 -5.37 -3.73
N VAL A 392 -34.32 -5.73 -5.00
CA VAL A 392 -33.60 -5.25 -6.18
C VAL A 392 -34.51 -4.30 -6.94
N GLU A 393 -34.12 -3.02 -6.97
CA GLU A 393 -34.86 -1.93 -7.60
C GLU A 393 -34.42 -1.75 -9.05
N THR A 394 -35.35 -1.54 -9.97
CA THR A 394 -35.06 -1.34 -11.40
C THR A 394 -34.76 0.11 -11.77
N ASP A 395 -34.93 1.04 -10.83
CA ASP A 395 -34.58 2.45 -10.97
C ASP A 395 -33.67 2.85 -9.81
N GLU A 396 -32.46 3.31 -10.13
CA GLU A 396 -31.42 3.67 -9.17
C GLU A 396 -31.92 4.67 -8.10
N LYS A 397 -32.85 5.57 -8.45
CA LYS A 397 -33.36 6.58 -7.50
C LYS A 397 -34.18 5.98 -6.35
N ASN A 398 -34.65 4.75 -6.52
CA ASN A 398 -35.41 4.02 -5.50
C ASN A 398 -34.52 3.11 -4.66
N ALA A 399 -33.24 2.95 -5.06
CA ALA A 399 -32.27 2.19 -4.30
C ALA A 399 -31.82 2.96 -3.05
N HIS A 400 -31.24 2.23 -2.10
CA HIS A 400 -30.55 2.87 -0.98
C HIS A 400 -29.06 2.85 -1.23
N GLY A 401 -28.38 3.92 -0.85
CA GLY A 401 -26.94 3.89 -0.75
C GLY A 401 -26.52 2.84 0.29
N VAL A 402 -25.49 2.06 -0.01
CA VAL A 402 -24.95 1.02 0.87
C VAL A 402 -23.44 1.15 0.97
N ARG A 403 -22.86 0.55 2.00
CA ARG A 403 -21.42 0.46 2.19
C ARG A 403 -21.02 -0.76 3.02
N TRP A 404 -19.79 -1.20 2.84
CA TRP A 404 -19.15 -2.15 3.74
C TRP A 404 -18.78 -1.48 5.07
N VAL A 405 -18.97 -2.20 6.18
CA VAL A 405 -18.60 -1.75 7.53
C VAL A 405 -17.90 -2.90 8.25
N PHE A 406 -16.71 -2.64 8.76
CA PHE A 406 -16.02 -3.56 9.66
C PHE A 406 -16.32 -3.20 11.11
N LYS A 407 -16.73 -4.18 11.91
CA LYS A 407 -16.99 -4.01 13.34
C LYS A 407 -16.56 -5.27 14.08
N ASP A 408 -15.71 -5.13 15.09
CA ASP A 408 -15.27 -6.22 15.98
C ASP A 408 -14.69 -7.44 15.22
N GLY A 409 -14.02 -7.22 14.08
CA GLY A 409 -13.44 -8.28 13.24
C GLY A 409 -14.42 -8.97 12.28
N ASP A 410 -15.64 -8.44 12.18
CA ASP A 410 -16.71 -8.91 11.31
C ASP A 410 -17.05 -7.88 10.23
N LEU A 411 -17.42 -8.37 9.04
CA LEU A 411 -17.85 -7.56 7.90
C LEU A 411 -19.39 -7.49 7.87
N TYR A 412 -19.92 -6.28 7.69
CA TYR A 412 -21.35 -6.01 7.54
C TYR A 412 -21.60 -5.19 6.27
N LEU A 413 -22.73 -5.42 5.61
CA LEU A 413 -23.24 -4.53 4.57
C LEU A 413 -24.29 -3.61 5.21
N ARG A 414 -24.04 -2.31 5.22
CA ARG A 414 -24.91 -1.31 5.84
C ARG A 414 -25.64 -0.48 4.79
N LYS A 415 -26.91 -0.15 5.02
CA LYS A 415 -27.67 0.82 4.20
C LYS A 415 -27.72 2.22 4.82
N GLU A 416 -27.88 3.20 3.95
CA GLU A 416 -28.08 4.61 4.29
C GLU A 416 -29.46 4.79 4.92
N THR A 417 -29.50 5.04 6.23
CA THR A 417 -30.74 5.35 6.96
C THR A 417 -30.47 6.13 8.24
N GLU A 418 -31.47 6.92 8.66
CA GLU A 418 -31.55 7.54 9.99
C GLU A 418 -32.50 6.71 10.87
N GLY A 419 -32.05 5.54 11.34
CA GLY A 419 -32.88 4.63 12.13
C GLY A 419 -32.13 3.39 12.61
N ILE A 420 -32.86 2.48 13.27
CA ILE A 420 -32.33 1.21 13.81
C ILE A 420 -32.19 0.09 12.76
N ASP A 421 -32.61 0.35 11.50
CA ASP A 421 -32.65 -0.61 10.38
C ASP A 421 -31.42 -0.44 9.50
N ARG A 422 -30.29 -1.02 9.91
CA ARG A 422 -28.98 -0.63 9.36
C ARG A 422 -28.25 -1.71 8.59
N ASP A 423 -28.11 -2.90 9.15
CA ASP A 423 -27.15 -3.90 8.68
C ASP A 423 -27.88 -5.11 8.10
N LEU A 424 -27.39 -5.59 6.95
CA LEU A 424 -27.93 -6.77 6.27
C LEU A 424 -27.89 -8.00 7.19
N GLY A 425 -28.94 -8.79 7.16
CA GLY A 425 -28.99 -10.10 7.81
C GLY A 425 -30.13 -10.98 7.31
N GLU A 426 -30.43 -12.01 8.09
CA GLU A 426 -31.56 -12.91 7.85
C GLU A 426 -32.78 -12.46 8.65
N GLY A 427 -33.86 -12.17 7.94
CA GLY A 427 -35.19 -11.92 8.50
C GLY A 427 -36.03 -13.20 8.57
N HIS A 428 -37.34 -13.02 8.74
CA HIS A 428 -38.30 -14.13 8.81
C HIS A 428 -38.26 -14.99 7.54
N ASP A 429 -38.49 -16.30 7.67
CA ASP A 429 -38.51 -17.28 6.57
C ASP A 429 -37.31 -17.19 5.61
N GLY A 430 -36.12 -16.79 6.07
CA GLY A 430 -34.92 -16.72 5.22
C GLY A 430 -34.93 -15.57 4.20
N TYR A 431 -35.82 -14.60 4.34
CA TYR A 431 -35.73 -13.34 3.60
C TYR A 431 -34.49 -12.57 4.05
N ALA A 432 -33.86 -11.87 3.11
CA ALA A 432 -32.82 -10.92 3.45
C ALA A 432 -33.48 -9.64 3.98
N ASP A 433 -32.94 -9.08 5.05
CA ASP A 433 -33.52 -7.95 5.77
C ASP A 433 -32.43 -6.96 6.19
N TRP A 434 -32.75 -5.67 6.29
CA TRP A 434 -31.86 -4.62 6.78
C TRP A 434 -31.84 -4.47 8.30
N GLY A 435 -32.41 -5.44 9.02
CA GLY A 435 -32.24 -5.66 10.46
C GLY A 435 -32.98 -4.67 11.32
N LEU A 436 -34.22 -4.98 11.72
CA LEU A 436 -35.08 -4.12 12.54
C LEU A 436 -34.65 -4.02 14.01
N GLY A 437 -33.59 -3.27 14.35
CA GLY A 437 -33.26 -2.80 15.71
C GLY A 437 -33.30 -3.80 16.90
N GLY A 438 -33.34 -5.11 16.63
CA GLY A 438 -33.72 -6.14 17.59
C GLY A 438 -33.13 -7.52 17.31
N GLY A 439 -32.15 -7.64 16.40
CA GLY A 439 -31.33 -8.86 16.26
C GLY A 439 -31.31 -9.55 14.89
N TYR A 440 -31.94 -9.00 13.84
CA TYR A 440 -31.96 -9.58 12.49
C TYR A 440 -30.85 -9.05 11.56
N TYR A 441 -29.65 -8.84 12.07
CA TYR A 441 -28.46 -8.52 11.27
C TYR A 441 -27.37 -9.55 11.55
N GLU A 442 -26.60 -9.92 10.54
CA GLU A 442 -25.53 -10.91 10.69
C GLU A 442 -24.27 -10.47 9.94
N PRO A 443 -23.07 -10.80 10.44
CA PRO A 443 -21.86 -10.69 9.64
C PRO A 443 -21.99 -11.46 8.33
N VAL A 444 -21.44 -10.90 7.27
CA VAL A 444 -21.45 -11.48 5.92
C VAL A 444 -20.05 -11.79 5.43
N LEU A 445 -19.97 -12.62 4.41
CA LEU A 445 -18.79 -12.86 3.58
C LEU A 445 -19.06 -12.29 2.20
N TYR A 446 -18.13 -11.51 1.68
CA TYR A 446 -18.08 -11.20 0.25
C TYR A 446 -17.14 -12.21 -0.41
N ASN A 447 -17.70 -13.07 -1.24
CA ASN A 447 -16.99 -14.21 -1.80
C ASN A 447 -16.15 -13.79 -3.01
N GLU A 448 -15.15 -14.59 -3.37
CA GLU A 448 -14.31 -14.35 -4.56
C GLU A 448 -15.12 -14.24 -5.87
N ASP A 449 -16.29 -14.87 -5.90
CA ASP A 449 -17.21 -14.87 -7.04
C ASP A 449 -18.21 -13.69 -7.02
N LEU A 450 -17.97 -12.71 -6.14
CA LEU A 450 -18.73 -11.49 -5.91
C LEU A 450 -20.19 -11.75 -5.44
N THR A 451 -20.46 -12.94 -4.93
CA THR A 451 -21.69 -13.25 -4.20
C THR A 451 -21.53 -12.92 -2.71
N ILE A 452 -22.65 -12.76 -1.99
CA ILE A 452 -22.65 -12.54 -0.54
C ILE A 452 -23.18 -13.78 0.16
N SER A 453 -22.47 -14.24 1.19
CA SER A 453 -22.91 -15.30 2.10
C SER A 453 -23.06 -14.81 3.54
N LEU A 454 -23.81 -15.54 4.37
CA LEU A 454 -23.76 -15.37 5.82
C LEU A 454 -22.43 -15.91 6.38
N LYS A 455 -21.77 -15.20 7.29
CA LYS A 455 -20.54 -15.69 7.95
C LYS A 455 -20.80 -16.96 8.77
N SER A 456 -21.96 -17.03 9.41
CA SER A 456 -22.42 -18.17 10.22
C SER A 456 -22.73 -19.43 9.37
N ALA A 457 -23.00 -19.25 8.08
CA ALA A 457 -23.34 -20.30 7.12
C ALA A 457 -22.85 -19.93 5.70
N PRO A 458 -21.55 -20.07 5.41
CA PRO A 458 -20.93 -19.62 4.15
C PRO A 458 -21.54 -20.22 2.87
N GLU A 459 -22.22 -21.37 2.98
CA GLU A 459 -22.95 -22.03 1.91
C GLU A 459 -24.26 -21.31 1.51
N ARG A 460 -24.78 -20.43 2.39
CA ARG A 460 -26.03 -19.72 2.17
C ARG A 460 -25.76 -18.38 1.51
N LYS A 461 -26.21 -18.22 0.27
CA LYS A 461 -25.96 -17.05 -0.58
C LYS A 461 -27.22 -16.26 -0.87
N LEU A 462 -27.07 -14.96 -1.09
CA LEU A 462 -28.17 -14.11 -1.56
C LEU A 462 -28.65 -14.52 -2.96
N TYR A 463 -29.96 -14.53 -3.16
CA TYR A 463 -30.59 -14.78 -4.45
C TYR A 463 -31.89 -14.01 -4.61
N LEU A 464 -32.24 -13.74 -5.87
CA LEU A 464 -33.48 -13.05 -6.25
C LEU A 464 -34.64 -14.04 -6.34
N VAL A 465 -35.78 -13.67 -5.76
CA VAL A 465 -37.05 -14.38 -5.77
C VAL A 465 -38.15 -13.51 -6.35
N GLY A 466 -38.87 -14.05 -7.33
CA GLY A 466 -39.86 -13.30 -8.07
C GLY A 466 -39.22 -12.12 -8.80
N ASP A 467 -39.91 -10.98 -8.81
CA ASP A 467 -39.51 -9.82 -9.60
C ASP A 467 -38.48 -8.93 -8.90
N ASN A 468 -38.47 -8.87 -7.56
CA ASN A 468 -37.62 -7.92 -6.83
C ASN A 468 -37.22 -8.33 -5.40
N GLN A 469 -37.65 -9.47 -4.85
CA GLN A 469 -37.39 -9.81 -3.44
C GLN A 469 -36.08 -10.61 -3.27
N VAL A 470 -35.33 -10.37 -2.20
CA VAL A 470 -34.05 -11.06 -1.95
C VAL A 470 -34.16 -12.01 -0.76
N ARG A 471 -33.60 -13.21 -0.90
CA ARG A 471 -33.56 -14.25 0.14
C ARG A 471 -32.19 -14.89 0.27
N TRP A 472 -31.95 -15.59 1.37
CA TRP A 472 -30.79 -16.45 1.60
C TRP A 472 -31.10 -17.88 1.16
N SER A 473 -30.20 -18.51 0.40
CA SER A 473 -30.38 -19.92 -0.01
C SER A 473 -30.42 -20.86 1.20
N ASP A 474 -31.11 -22.00 1.04
CA ASP A 474 -31.27 -22.97 2.14
C ASP A 474 -29.98 -23.75 2.41
N LYS A 475 -29.69 -23.98 3.70
CA LYS A 475 -28.57 -24.81 4.14
C LYS A 475 -28.68 -26.23 3.59
N GLY A 476 -27.60 -26.73 2.99
CA GLY A 476 -27.51 -28.10 2.47
C GLY A 476 -28.34 -28.39 1.23
N LYS A 477 -28.94 -27.37 0.59
CA LYS A 477 -29.62 -27.51 -0.71
C LYS A 477 -28.75 -26.94 -1.84
N PRO A 478 -28.95 -27.39 -3.09
CA PRO A 478 -28.29 -26.79 -4.24
C PRO A 478 -28.57 -25.29 -4.32
N ALA A 479 -27.55 -24.51 -4.73
CA ALA A 479 -27.70 -23.08 -4.93
C ALA A 479 -28.79 -22.79 -5.98
N PRO A 480 -29.68 -21.82 -5.73
CA PRO A 480 -30.72 -21.43 -6.68
C PRO A 480 -30.11 -20.81 -7.95
N ALA A 481 -30.79 -20.93 -9.09
CA ALA A 481 -30.28 -20.41 -10.37
C ALA A 481 -30.13 -18.88 -10.42
N SER A 482 -30.88 -18.17 -9.55
CA SER A 482 -30.96 -16.72 -9.46
C SER A 482 -30.07 -16.12 -8.35
N LEU A 483 -28.92 -16.75 -8.06
CA LEU A 483 -27.91 -16.17 -7.19
C LEU A 483 -27.56 -14.74 -7.61
N LEU A 484 -27.41 -13.86 -6.63
CA LEU A 484 -27.06 -12.47 -6.83
C LEU A 484 -25.55 -12.25 -6.71
N ARG A 485 -25.01 -11.57 -7.71
CA ARG A 485 -23.69 -10.98 -7.70
C ARG A 485 -23.83 -9.49 -7.41
N LEU A 486 -23.13 -8.98 -6.41
CA LEU A 486 -23.16 -7.56 -6.07
C LEU A 486 -21.87 -6.90 -6.56
N ASP A 487 -22.03 -5.94 -7.45
CA ASP A 487 -20.95 -5.06 -7.90
C ASP A 487 -20.91 -3.86 -6.95
N LEU A 488 -20.40 -4.18 -5.76
CA LEU A 488 -20.02 -3.25 -4.72
C LEU A 488 -18.66 -3.73 -4.26
N PRO A 489 -17.56 -3.22 -4.86
CA PRO A 489 -16.23 -3.69 -4.52
C PRO A 489 -16.06 -3.67 -3.01
N LEU A 490 -15.55 -4.77 -2.45
CA LEU A 490 -14.96 -4.72 -1.12
C LEU A 490 -13.82 -3.72 -1.23
N HIS A 491 -14.10 -2.48 -0.87
CA HIS A 491 -13.05 -1.56 -0.48
C HIS A 491 -12.31 -2.31 0.61
N ALA A 492 -11.08 -2.74 0.31
CA ALA A 492 -10.36 -3.68 1.15
C ALA A 492 -10.48 -3.23 2.62
N PRO A 493 -10.62 -4.15 3.60
CA PRO A 493 -10.42 -3.82 5.00
C PRO A 493 -9.02 -3.24 5.31
N SER A 494 -8.18 -3.03 4.30
CA SER A 494 -6.90 -2.34 4.35
C SER A 494 -6.86 -1.02 3.56
N MET A 495 -8.02 -0.54 3.06
CA MET A 495 -8.26 0.84 2.59
C MET A 495 -9.03 1.64 3.66
N SER A 496 -8.78 1.30 4.92
CA SER A 496 -8.77 2.28 5.98
C SER A 496 -7.82 3.41 5.52
N CYS A 497 -8.12 4.65 5.78
CA CYS A 497 -7.49 5.25 6.95
C CYS A 497 -7.03 4.25 8.02
#